data_AF-A0A920RCZ0-F1
#
_entry.id   AF-A0A920RCZ0-F1
#
_cell.length_a   1.000
_cell.length_b   1.000
_cell.length_c   1.000
_cell.angle_alpha   90.00
_cell.angle_beta   90.00
_cell.angle_gamma   90.00
#
_symmetry.space_group_name_H-M   'P 1'
#
loop_
_entity.id
_entity.type
_entity.pdbx_description
1 polymer ?
#
loop_
_entity_poly.entity_id
_entity_poly.type
_entity_poly.pdbx_seq_one_letter_code
_entity_poly.pdbx_strand_id
1 'polypeptide(L)'
;MDLSTVLPDTSDRLAAACAAKGVSFVDAPIGRLAQHAWEGTSMFMVGAHKKDFVKIRSQLEAMGTTIIHCGAPGTGARTKLCNNFLAIGSCMLNAEFVALTQGFGWISLRR
;
A
#
# COMPACT_ATOMS: atom_id res chain seq x y z
N MET A 1 2.05 12.61 8.82
CA MET A 1 1.87 11.62 7.75
C MET A 1 2.38 10.29 8.28
N ASP A 2 1.61 9.22 8.16
CA ASP A 2 2.00 7.86 8.54
C ASP A 2 2.20 7.02 7.28
N LEU A 3 3.35 6.37 7.14
CA LEU A 3 3.71 5.52 5.99
C LEU A 3 3.58 4.03 6.32
N SER A 4 3.22 3.71 7.55
CA SER A 4 3.14 2.34 8.06
C SER A 4 2.00 1.57 7.40
N THR A 5 2.17 0.26 7.29
CA THR A 5 1.04 -0.63 7.03
C THR A 5 0.41 -0.96 8.38
N VAL A 6 -0.76 -0.40 8.66
CA VAL A 6 -1.52 -0.60 9.89
C VAL A 6 -2.96 -1.01 9.57
N LEU A 7 -3.70 -1.44 10.60
CA LEU A 7 -5.13 -1.66 10.46
C LEU A 7 -5.85 -0.35 10.10
N PRO A 8 -6.90 -0.39 9.26
CA PRO A 8 -7.68 0.82 8.93
C PRO A 8 -8.21 1.57 10.16
N ASP A 9 -8.65 0.84 11.20
CA ASP A 9 -9.11 1.45 12.46
C ASP A 9 -8.01 2.28 13.16
N THR A 10 -6.75 1.84 13.08
CA THR A 10 -5.62 2.61 13.60
C THR A 10 -5.51 3.96 12.89
N SER A 11 -5.62 3.97 11.55
CA SER A 11 -5.59 5.22 10.77
C SER A 11 -6.78 6.13 11.09
N ASP A 12 -7.98 5.58 11.29
CA ASP A 12 -9.17 6.36 11.65
C ASP A 12 -9.03 7.02 13.03
N ARG A 13 -8.52 6.26 14.02
CA ARG A 13 -8.26 6.77 15.37
C ARG A 13 -7.20 7.85 15.37
N LEU A 14 -6.13 7.69 14.60
CA LEU A 14 -5.09 8.71 14.44
C LEU A 14 -5.65 9.96 13.74
N ALA A 15 -6.48 9.79 12.71
CA ALA A 15 -7.13 10.90 12.03
C ALA A 15 -8.02 11.71 12.99
N ALA A 16 -8.84 11.04 13.80
CA ALA A 16 -9.67 11.68 14.82
C ALA A 16 -8.84 12.40 15.89
N ALA A 17 -7.77 11.77 16.38
CA ALA A 17 -6.89 12.37 17.39
C ALA A 17 -6.14 13.60 16.85
N CYS A 18 -5.71 13.58 15.59
CA CYS A 18 -5.13 14.74 14.93
C CYS A 18 -6.14 15.87 14.74
N ALA A 19 -7.37 15.55 14.30
CA ALA A 19 -8.44 16.52 14.12
C ALA A 19 -8.81 17.23 15.43
N ALA A 20 -8.89 16.49 16.54
CA ALA A 20 -9.13 17.06 17.88
C ALA A 20 -8.05 18.08 18.31
N LYS A 21 -6.85 18.01 17.72
CA LYS A 21 -5.73 18.92 17.95
C LYS A 21 -5.58 19.98 16.85
N GLY A 22 -6.49 20.03 15.87
CA GLY A 22 -6.40 20.94 14.73
C GLY A 22 -5.27 20.61 13.75
N VAL A 23 -4.77 19.37 13.74
CA VAL A 23 -3.68 18.91 12.87
C VAL A 23 -4.24 18.05 11.74
N SER A 24 -3.76 18.24 10.51
CA SER A 24 -4.11 17.37 9.37
C SER A 24 -3.44 16.00 9.50
N PHE A 25 -4.21 14.92 9.32
CA PHE A 25 -3.69 13.57 9.21
C PHE A 25 -3.64 13.11 7.74
N VAL A 26 -2.60 12.32 7.43
CA VAL A 26 -2.42 11.66 6.13
C VAL A 26 -1.83 10.29 6.38
N ASP A 27 -2.46 9.25 5.85
CA ASP A 27 -1.92 7.91 5.71
C ASP A 27 -1.43 7.71 4.27
N ALA A 28 -0.20 7.25 4.09
CA ALA A 28 0.40 7.00 2.80
C ALA A 28 1.21 5.68 2.80
N PRO A 29 0.58 4.53 3.08
CA PRO A 29 1.25 3.24 3.03
C PRO A 29 1.94 2.97 1.70
N ILE A 30 3.08 2.29 1.80
CA ILE A 30 3.99 2.02 0.69
C ILE A 30 3.58 0.73 -0.04
N GLY A 31 3.51 0.80 -1.37
CA GLY A 31 3.42 -0.33 -2.29
C GLY A 31 4.79 -0.75 -2.83
N ARG A 32 4.81 -1.88 -3.55
CA ARG A 32 6.03 -2.54 -4.07
C ARG A 32 6.94 -3.12 -2.96
N LEU A 33 8.11 -3.59 -3.38
CA LEU A 33 9.14 -4.22 -2.55
C LEU A 33 10.18 -3.22 -2.03
N ALA A 34 10.96 -3.63 -1.03
CA ALA A 34 12.00 -2.82 -0.39
C ALA A 34 13.06 -2.28 -1.37
N GLN A 35 13.36 -3.02 -2.45
CA GLN A 35 14.27 -2.57 -3.50
C GLN A 35 13.81 -1.24 -4.13
N HIS A 36 12.51 -1.05 -4.31
CA HIS A 36 12.00 0.20 -4.86
C HIS A 36 12.14 1.37 -3.90
N ALA A 37 12.10 1.12 -2.59
CA ALA A 37 12.39 2.16 -1.60
C ALA A 37 13.86 2.60 -1.68
N TRP A 38 14.78 1.65 -1.84
CA TRP A 38 16.20 1.94 -2.05
C TRP A 38 16.46 2.75 -3.32
N GLU A 39 15.78 2.42 -4.42
CA GLU A 39 15.92 3.10 -5.71
C GLU A 39 15.19 4.45 -5.78
N GLY A 40 14.43 4.84 -4.75
CA GLY A 40 13.57 6.03 -4.80
C GLY A 40 12.39 5.88 -5.78
N THR A 41 11.98 4.64 -6.06
CA THR A 41 10.89 4.29 -6.97
C THR A 41 9.69 3.70 -6.23
N SER A 42 9.46 4.09 -4.98
CA SER A 42 8.30 3.66 -4.20
C SER A 42 6.96 4.02 -4.86
N MET A 43 5.93 3.25 -4.53
CA MET A 43 4.54 3.59 -4.80
C MET A 43 3.87 4.00 -3.48
N PHE A 44 3.11 5.08 -3.46
CA PHE A 44 2.36 5.53 -2.27
C PHE A 44 0.86 5.57 -2.56
N MET A 45 0.07 4.98 -1.66
CA MET A 45 -1.39 5.02 -1.67
C MET A 45 -1.87 5.98 -0.59
N VAL A 46 -2.36 7.16 -0.96
CA VAL A 46 -2.46 8.31 -0.06
C VAL A 46 -3.92 8.62 0.29
N GLY A 47 -4.28 8.47 1.56
CA GLY A 47 -5.52 8.98 2.15
C GLY A 47 -5.29 10.38 2.74
N ALA A 48 -5.84 11.42 2.11
CA ALA A 48 -5.64 12.80 2.52
C ALA A 48 -6.78 13.72 2.04
N HIS A 49 -7.05 14.81 2.75
CA HIS A 49 -7.84 15.89 2.14
C HIS A 49 -7.07 16.51 0.97
N LYS A 50 -7.78 16.98 -0.07
CA LYS A 50 -7.16 17.55 -1.29
C LYS A 50 -6.11 18.63 -0.98
N LYS A 51 -6.40 19.52 -0.03
CA LYS A 51 -5.49 20.59 0.41
C LYS A 51 -4.18 20.06 0.99
N ASP A 52 -4.23 18.93 1.69
CA ASP A 52 -3.07 18.35 2.36
C ASP A 52 -2.29 17.49 1.37
N PHE A 53 -2.99 16.76 0.47
CA PHE A 53 -2.37 16.03 -0.63
C PHE A 53 -1.46 16.92 -1.49
N VAL A 54 -1.95 18.11 -1.89
CA VAL A 54 -1.15 19.07 -2.66
C VAL A 54 0.13 19.48 -1.92
N LYS A 55 0.05 19.66 -0.59
CA LYS A 55 1.20 20.09 0.24
C LYS A 55 2.26 19.02 0.43
N ILE A 56 1.87 17.74 0.44
CA ILE A 56 2.77 16.62 0.71
C ILE A 56 3.29 15.92 -0.56
N ARG A 57 2.78 16.31 -1.73
CA ARG A 57 3.02 15.62 -2.99
C ARG A 57 4.50 15.60 -3.38
N SER A 58 5.18 16.74 -3.29
CA SER A 58 6.60 16.83 -3.68
C SER A 58 7.51 16.01 -2.78
N GLN A 59 7.18 15.89 -1.49
CA GLN A 59 7.93 15.06 -0.55
C GLN A 59 7.78 13.57 -0.88
N LEU A 60 6.59 13.13 -1.30
CA LEU A 60 6.37 11.75 -1.74
C LEU A 60 7.05 11.47 -3.09
N GLU A 61 7.01 12.44 -4.03
CA GLU A 61 7.68 12.34 -5.33
C GLU A 61 9.21 12.28 -5.21
N ALA A 62 9.78 12.80 -4.11
CA ALA A 62 11.21 12.64 -3.82
C ALA A 62 11.61 11.21 -3.40
N MET A 63 10.65 10.36 -3.02
CA MET A 63 10.88 8.98 -2.56
C MET A 63 10.27 7.93 -3.48
N GLY A 64 9.49 8.34 -4.48
CA GLY A 64 8.71 7.43 -5.29
C GLY A 64 8.23 7.99 -6.61
N THR A 65 7.95 7.08 -7.54
CA THR A 65 7.54 7.39 -8.90
C THR A 65 6.04 7.26 -9.14
N THR A 66 5.29 6.77 -8.14
CA THR A 66 3.85 6.53 -8.30
C THR A 66 3.11 6.98 -7.05
N ILE A 67 2.39 8.10 -7.15
CA ILE A 67 1.63 8.69 -6.03
C ILE A 67 0.15 8.65 -6.37
N ILE A 68 -0.63 7.86 -5.63
CA ILE A 68 -2.06 7.66 -5.88
C ILE A 68 -2.85 8.32 -4.76
N HIS A 69 -3.69 9.30 -5.08
CA HIS A 69 -4.64 9.87 -4.12
C HIS A 69 -5.88 8.98 -4.01
N CYS A 70 -6.01 8.28 -2.89
CA CYS A 70 -7.03 7.25 -2.65
C CYS A 70 -8.32 7.82 -2.02
N GLY A 71 -8.38 9.12 -1.75
CA GLY A 71 -9.53 9.77 -1.08
C GLY A 71 -9.16 10.40 0.25
N ALA A 72 -10.14 10.46 1.16
CA ALA A 72 -10.00 11.10 2.47
C ALA A 72 -9.01 10.36 3.41
N PRO A 73 -8.61 10.94 4.55
CA PRO A 73 -7.78 10.23 5.52
C PRO A 73 -8.35 8.86 5.91
N GLY A 74 -7.48 7.86 6.01
CA GLY A 74 -7.80 6.45 6.25
C GLY A 74 -8.00 5.62 4.99
N THR A 75 -8.15 6.22 3.80
CA THR A 75 -8.39 5.43 2.57
C THR A 75 -7.11 4.82 1.99
N GLY A 76 -5.93 5.35 2.31
CA GLY A 76 -4.64 4.77 1.92
C GLY A 76 -4.44 3.40 2.55
N ALA A 77 -4.66 3.29 3.87
CA ALA A 77 -4.60 2.04 4.63
C ALA A 77 -5.59 0.98 4.10
N ARG A 78 -6.82 1.40 3.78
CA ARG A 78 -7.83 0.52 3.17
C ARG A 78 -7.42 0.04 1.78
N THR A 79 -6.90 0.95 0.95
CA THR A 79 -6.40 0.60 -0.39
C THR A 79 -5.24 -0.39 -0.29
N LYS A 80 -4.30 -0.15 0.63
CA LYS A 80 -3.18 -1.06 0.90
C LYS A 80 -3.66 -2.44 1.36
N LEU A 81 -4.68 -2.51 2.20
CA LEU A 81 -5.25 -3.77 2.67
C LEU A 81 -5.82 -4.58 1.49
N CYS A 82 -6.62 -3.95 0.63
CA CYS A 82 -7.15 -4.59 -0.59
C CYS A 82 -6.03 -5.04 -1.53
N ASN A 83 -5.01 -4.19 -1.75
CA ASN A 83 -3.86 -4.51 -2.57
C ASN A 83 -3.11 -5.75 -2.05
N ASN A 84 -2.84 -5.81 -0.74
CA ASN A 84 -2.14 -6.94 -0.15
C ASN A 84 -2.99 -8.21 -0.15
N PHE A 85 -4.30 -8.10 0.10
CA PHE A 85 -5.22 -9.23 0.01
C PHE A 85 -5.18 -9.88 -1.39
N LEU A 86 -5.27 -9.06 -2.44
CA LEU A 86 -5.21 -9.54 -3.82
C LEU A 86 -3.86 -10.17 -4.15
N ALA A 87 -2.75 -9.56 -3.71
CA ALA A 87 -1.41 -10.07 -3.94
C ALA A 87 -1.20 -11.46 -3.30
N ILE A 88 -1.60 -11.62 -2.04
CA ILE A 88 -1.47 -12.89 -1.31
C ILE A 88 -2.40 -13.95 -1.92
N GLY A 89 -3.65 -13.59 -2.23
CA GLY A 89 -4.60 -14.50 -2.89
C GLY A 89 -4.10 -15.00 -4.24
N SER A 90 -3.51 -14.11 -5.04
CA SER A 90 -2.89 -14.47 -6.32
C SER A 90 -1.71 -15.43 -6.15
N CYS A 91 -0.85 -15.19 -5.14
CA CYS A 91 0.23 -16.12 -4.81
C CYS A 91 -0.27 -17.51 -4.42
N MET A 92 -1.34 -17.60 -3.63
CA MET A 92 -1.94 -18.89 -3.25
C MET A 92 -2.47 -19.63 -4.47
N LEU A 93 -3.23 -18.95 -5.33
CA LEU A 93 -3.76 -19.56 -6.56
C LEU A 93 -2.64 -20.03 -7.50
N ASN A 94 -1.58 -19.23 -7.63
CA ASN A 94 -0.42 -19.60 -8.43
C ASN A 94 0.30 -20.84 -7.86
N ALA A 95 0.41 -20.94 -6.53
CA ALA A 95 1.02 -22.10 -5.88
C ALA A 95 0.22 -23.39 -6.15
N GLU A 96 -1.11 -23.33 -5.99
CA GLU A 96 -2.00 -24.46 -6.27
C GLU A 96 -1.97 -24.86 -7.75
N PHE A 97 -1.96 -23.87 -8.65
CA PHE A 97 -1.83 -24.12 -10.09
C PHE A 97 -0.51 -24.85 -10.43
N VAL A 98 0.60 -24.43 -9.84
CA VAL A 98 1.89 -25.10 -10.02
C VAL A 98 1.85 -26.53 -9.47
N ALA A 99 1.29 -26.75 -8.27
CA ALA A 99 1.17 -28.09 -7.69
C ALA A 99 0.31 -29.03 -8.56
N LEU A 100 -0.82 -28.53 -9.08
CA LEU A 100 -1.71 -29.28 -9.96
C LEU A 100 -1.02 -29.67 -11.27
N THR A 101 -0.34 -28.72 -11.91
CA THR A 101 0.36 -28.97 -13.19
C THR A 101 1.57 -29.90 -13.03
N GLN A 102 2.21 -29.92 -11.86
CA GLN A 102 3.21 -30.95 -11.52
C GLN A 102 2.58 -32.33 -11.37
N GLY A 103 1.42 -32.43 -10.73
CA GLY A 103 0.67 -33.70 -10.60
C GLY A 103 0.29 -34.29 -11.96
N PHE A 104 0.02 -33.44 -12.96
CA PHE A 104 -0.20 -33.86 -14.35
C PHE A 104 1.08 -34.15 -15.14
N GLY A 105 2.25 -33.82 -14.61
CA GLY A 105 3.53 -33.97 -15.30
C GLY A 105 3.78 -32.92 -16.40
N TRP A 106 3.01 -31.83 -16.43
CA TRP A 106 3.17 -30.76 -17.43
C TRP A 106 4.35 -29.85 -17.13
N ILE A 107 4.68 -29.67 -15.86
CA ILE A 107 5.78 -28.83 -15.39
C ILE A 107 6.67 -29.66 -14.46
N SER A 108 7.98 -29.65 -14.71
CA SER A 108 8.98 -30.19 -13.77
C SER A 108 9.78 -29.04 -13.18
N LEU A 109 9.70 -28.86 -11.85
CA LEU A 109 10.57 -27.93 -11.12
C LEU A 109 11.85 -28.59 -10.59
N ARG A 110 12.11 -29.86 -10.96
CA ARG A 110 13.41 -30.48 -10.69
C ARG A 110 14.44 -29.88 -11.63
N ARG A 111 15.37 -29.08 -11.08
CA ARG A 111 16.71 -28.94 -11.64
C ARG A 111 17.52 -30.17 -11.27
#